data_AF-A0A9Q3J3H2-F1
#
_entry.id   AF-A0A9Q3J3H2-F1
#
_cell.length_a   1.000
_cell.length_b   1.000
_cell.length_c   1.000
_cell.angle_alpha   90.00
_cell.angle_beta   90.00
_cell.angle_gamma   90.00
#
_symmetry.space_group_name_H-M   'P 1'
#
loop_
_entity.id
_entity.type
_entity.pdbx_description
1 polymer ?
#
loop_
_entity_poly.entity_id
_entity_poly.type
_entity_poly.pdbx_seq_one_letter_code
_entity_poly.pdbx_strand_id
1 'polypeptide(L)'
;MTVCIDNAQHPLIIDSGTHSSIVARNYLDNHFPNWEKQLWPTKAKNFKSASGRMTSIGTIIKEIIIPHRKGNIRCNPEFVVLDDAHNQEF
;
A
#
# COMPACT_ATOMS: atom_id res chain seq x y z
N MET A 1 5.57 5.80 -10.23
CA MET A 1 7.03 5.90 -9.95
C MET A 1 7.51 4.56 -9.40
N THR A 2 8.81 4.31 -9.31
CA THR A 2 9.33 3.05 -8.74
C THR A 2 9.97 3.30 -7.39
N VAL A 3 9.65 2.45 -6.43
CA VAL A 3 10.23 2.43 -5.08
C VAL A 3 10.81 1.07 -4.78
N CYS A 4 11.70 1.01 -3.79
CA CYS A 4 12.24 -0.24 -3.28
C CYS A 4 11.56 -0.60 -1.96
N ILE A 5 11.01 -1.82 -1.90
CA ILE A 5 10.36 -2.42 -0.72
C ILE A 5 10.92 -3.82 -0.60
N ASP A 6 11.37 -4.23 0.60
CA ASP A 6 11.96 -5.56 0.85
C ASP A 6 13.05 -5.96 -0.18
N ASN A 7 13.88 -5.00 -0.60
CA ASN A 7 14.93 -5.13 -1.63
C ASN A 7 14.46 -5.41 -3.06
N ALA A 8 13.16 -5.30 -3.35
CA ALA A 8 12.58 -5.43 -4.69
C ALA A 8 11.99 -4.10 -5.17
N GLN A 9 11.94 -3.92 -6.49
CA GLN A 9 11.37 -2.72 -7.12
C GLN A 9 9.86 -2.89 -7.34
N HIS A 10 9.09 -1.92 -6.85
CA HIS A 10 7.64 -1.90 -6.96
C HIS A 10 7.16 -0.58 -7.57
N PRO A 11 6.19 -0.62 -8.50
CA PRO A 11 5.48 0.59 -8.90
C PRO A 11 4.67 1.13 -7.71
N LEU A 12 4.77 2.44 -7.48
CA LEU A 12 4.01 3.20 -6.49
C LEU A 12 3.37 4.41 -7.19
N ILE A 13 2.12 4.71 -6.84
CA ILE A 13 1.41 5.92 -7.28
C ILE A 13 1.38 6.93 -6.14
N ILE A 14 1.83 8.16 -6.41
CA ILE A 14 1.60 9.30 -5.50
C ILE A 14 0.36 10.02 -6.00
N ASP A 15 -0.75 9.91 -5.24
CA ASP A 15 -2.03 10.50 -5.60
C ASP A 15 -2.52 11.46 -4.51
N SER A 16 -2.48 12.76 -4.79
CA SER A 16 -2.99 13.81 -3.90
C SER A 16 -4.51 13.83 -3.76
N GLY A 17 -5.24 13.12 -4.62
CA GLY A 17 -6.70 12.95 -4.53
C GLY A 17 -7.13 11.92 -3.48
N THR A 18 -6.18 11.15 -2.93
CA THR A 18 -6.45 10.13 -1.91
C THR A 18 -6.21 10.67 -0.50
N HIS A 19 -7.12 10.34 0.42
CA HIS A 19 -6.98 10.74 1.82
C HIS A 19 -5.98 9.86 2.60
N SER A 20 -5.68 8.67 2.10
CA SER A 20 -4.85 7.68 2.81
C SER A 20 -4.13 6.79 1.82
N SER A 21 -2.94 6.33 2.17
CA SER A 21 -2.22 5.31 1.42
C SER A 21 -2.98 3.99 1.49
N ILE A 22 -3.15 3.36 0.34
CA ILE A 22 -3.92 2.12 0.20
C ILE A 22 -3.09 1.11 -0.58
N VAL A 23 -3.31 -0.17 -0.32
CA VAL A 23 -2.73 -1.26 -1.11
C VAL A 23 -3.77 -2.35 -1.29
N ALA A 24 -3.78 -2.98 -2.47
CA ALA A 24 -4.72 -4.04 -2.77
C ALA A 24 -4.24 -5.37 -2.16
N ARG A 25 -5.18 -6.16 -1.61
CA ARG A 25 -4.87 -7.48 -1.04
C ARG A 25 -4.18 -8.39 -2.04
N ASN A 26 -4.72 -8.46 -3.25
CA ASN A 26 -4.17 -9.30 -4.33
C ASN A 26 -2.71 -8.92 -4.68
N TYR A 27 -2.35 -7.64 -4.58
CA TYR A 27 -0.97 -7.19 -4.76
C TYR A 27 -0.07 -7.74 -3.66
N LEU A 28 -0.51 -7.66 -2.41
CA LEU A 28 0.25 -8.20 -1.28
C LEU A 28 0.40 -9.73 -1.35
N ASP A 29 -0.66 -10.44 -1.74
CA ASP A 29 -0.63 -11.91 -1.90
C ASP A 29 0.43 -12.35 -2.94
N ASN A 30 0.59 -11.57 -4.01
CA ASN A 30 1.53 -11.88 -5.09
C ASN A 30 2.99 -11.50 -4.78
N HIS A 31 3.20 -10.47 -3.96
CA HIS A 31 4.52 -9.86 -3.80
C HIS A 31 5.12 -9.97 -2.39
N PHE A 32 4.30 -10.14 -1.36
CA PHE A 32 4.73 -10.11 0.05
C PHE A 32 4.18 -11.31 0.82
N PRO A 33 4.82 -12.49 0.74
CA PRO A 33 4.34 -13.68 1.43
C PRO A 33 4.28 -13.44 2.94
N ASN A 34 3.18 -13.85 3.57
CA ASN A 34 2.88 -13.65 5.00
C ASN A 34 2.64 -12.19 5.43
N TRP A 35 2.30 -11.27 4.52
CA TRP A 35 1.93 -9.89 4.90
C TRP A 35 0.81 -9.84 5.95
N GLU A 36 -0.10 -10.83 5.95
CA GLU A 36 -1.19 -10.97 6.92
C GLU A 36 -0.70 -11.02 8.38
N LYS A 37 0.52 -11.50 8.64
CA LYS A 37 1.13 -11.52 10.00
C LYS A 37 1.48 -10.11 10.50
N GLN A 38 1.56 -9.15 9.59
CA GLN A 38 1.83 -7.75 9.86
C GLN A 38 0.55 -6.91 9.84
N LEU A 39 -0.63 -7.55 9.70
CA LEU A 39 -1.91 -6.87 9.62
C LEU A 39 -2.37 -6.38 10.99
N TRP A 40 -2.54 -5.07 11.12
CA TRP A 40 -3.11 -4.45 12.29
C TRP A 40 -4.62 -4.22 12.07
N PRO A 41 -5.46 -4.47 13.09
CA PRO A 41 -6.88 -4.19 13.00
C PRO A 41 -7.10 -2.68 12.84
N THR A 42 -7.80 -2.31 11.79
CA THR A 42 -8.18 -0.91 11.52
C THR A 42 -9.57 -0.62 12.10
N LYS A 43 -9.78 0.58 12.63
CA LYS A 43 -11.14 1.09 12.88
C LYS A 43 -11.81 1.23 11.52
N ALA A 44 -12.82 0.41 11.24
CA ALA A 44 -13.53 0.37 9.95
C ALA A 44 -13.71 1.77 9.35
N LYS A 45 -12.94 2.09 8.31
CA LYS A 45 -13.06 3.33 7.54
C LYS A 45 -13.81 2.98 6.27
N ASN A 46 -14.87 3.73 5.98
CA ASN A 46 -15.61 3.57 4.74
C ASN A 46 -14.81 4.21 3.60
N PHE A 47 -14.11 3.40 2.81
CA PHE A 47 -13.43 3.87 1.60
C PHE A 47 -14.43 3.92 0.44
N LYS A 48 -14.37 5.00 -0.34
CA LYS A 48 -15.15 5.16 -1.57
C LYS A 48 -14.19 5.36 -2.73
N SER A 49 -14.35 4.58 -3.78
CA SER A 49 -13.74 4.79 -5.08
C SER A 49 -14.79 5.37 -6.04
N ALA A 50 -14.36 5.71 -7.26
CA ALA A 50 -15.28 6.09 -8.33
C ALA A 50 -16.27 4.97 -8.71
N SER A 51 -15.90 3.71 -8.45
CA SER A 51 -16.70 2.51 -8.78
C SER A 51 -17.57 2.00 -7.63
N GLY A 52 -17.48 2.56 -6.43
CA GLY A 52 -18.33 2.15 -5.31
C GLY A 52 -17.64 2.20 -3.95
N ARG A 53 -18.14 1.41 -3.00
CA ARG A 53 -17.53 1.23 -1.68
C ARG A 53 -16.43 0.17 -1.77
N MET A 54 -15.34 0.37 -1.03
CA MET A 54 -14.26 -0.60 -0.90
C MET A 54 -14.18 -1.13 0.53
N THR A 55 -13.90 -2.43 0.67
CA THR A 55 -13.78 -3.10 1.96
C THR A 55 -12.34 -3.04 2.46
N SER A 56 -12.11 -2.39 3.60
CA SER A 56 -10.82 -2.38 4.28
C SER A 56 -10.71 -3.53 5.28
N ILE A 57 -9.62 -4.28 5.25
CA ILE A 57 -9.40 -5.45 6.15
C ILE A 57 -8.39 -5.19 7.26
N GLY A 58 -7.58 -4.14 7.14
CA GLY A 58 -6.61 -3.76 8.16
C GLY A 58 -5.60 -2.75 7.64
N THR A 59 -4.55 -2.50 8.42
CA THR A 59 -3.41 -1.68 8.02
C THR A 59 -2.11 -2.46 8.15
N ILE A 60 -1.16 -2.17 7.26
CA ILE A 60 0.23 -2.64 7.34
C ILE A 60 1.17 -1.45 7.36
N ILE A 61 2.35 -1.62 7.95
CA ILE A 61 3.44 -0.63 7.88
C ILE A 61 4.55 -1.25 7.04
N LYS A 62 4.99 -0.53 6.01
CA LYS A 62 6.07 -0.99 5.12
C LYS A 62 7.13 0.09 4.94
N GLU A 63 8.40 -0.31 5.01
CA GLU A 63 9.49 0.58 4.62
C GLU A 63 9.48 0.74 3.11
N ILE A 64 9.45 2.00 2.67
CA ILE A 64 9.58 2.37 1.28
C ILE A 64 10.85 3.20 1.14
N ILE A 65 11.71 2.76 0.22
CA ILE A 65 12.90 3.48 -0.18
C ILE A 65 12.65 4.10 -1.54
N ILE A 66 12.54 5.42 -1.59
CA ILE A 66 12.42 6.18 -2.84
C ILE A 66 13.84 6.54 -3.32
N PRO A 67 14.31 5.98 -4.44
CA PRO A 67 15.63 6.31 -4.97
C PRO A 67 15.66 7.77 -5.43
N HIS A 68 16.65 8.53 -4.95
CA HIS A 68 16.83 9.92 -5.35
C HIS A 68 18.31 10.24 -5.56
N ARG A 69 18.60 11.10 -6.55
CA ARG A 69 19.96 11.31 -7.10
C ARG A 69 20.99 11.78 -6.06
N LYS A 70 20.54 12.42 -4.97
CA LYS A 70 21.40 12.95 -3.90
C LYS A 70 21.36 12.11 -2.61
N GLY A 71 20.79 10.91 -2.68
CA GLY A 71 20.53 10.05 -1.52
C GLY A 71 19.08 9.61 -1.50
N ASN A 72 18.84 8.41 -0.97
CA ASN A 72 17.51 7.80 -0.94
C ASN A 72 16.66 8.41 0.19
N ILE A 73 15.37 8.55 -0.07
CA ILE A 73 14.38 8.87 0.97
C ILE A 73 13.87 7.55 1.51
N ARG A 74 13.84 7.39 2.83
CA ARG A 74 13.28 6.22 3.51
C ARG A 74 12.11 6.66 4.38
N CYS A 75 10.98 5.98 4.27
CA CYS A 75 9.81 6.24 5.08
C CYS A 75 9.10 4.93 5.43
N ASN A 76 8.35 4.92 6.54
CA ASN A 76 7.56 3.77 6.98
C ASN A 76 6.05 4.12 6.99
N PRO A 77 5.43 4.36 5.82
CA PRO A 77 4.01 4.70 5.77
C PRO A 77 3.11 3.54 6.20
N GLU A 78 1.95 3.91 6.75
CA GLU A 78 0.82 3.00 6.96
C GLU A 78 0.02 2.88 5.66
N PHE A 79 -0.29 1.65 5.25
CA PHE A 79 -1.17 1.35 4.13
C PHE A 79 -2.42 0.66 4.62
N VAL A 80 -3.58 1.15 4.20
CA VAL A 80 -4.83 0.41 4.39
C VAL A 80 -4.91 -0.68 3.33
N VAL A 81 -5.11 -1.92 3.76
CA VAL A 81 -5.31 -3.05 2.86
C VAL A 81 -6.77 -3.11 2.45
N LEU A 82 -7.01 -3.10 1.14
CA LEU A 82 -8.34 -3.19 0.53
C LEU A 82 -8.53 -4.57 -0.09
N ASP A 83 -9.63 -5.26 0.26
CA ASP A 83 -9.95 -6.62 -0.20
C ASP A 83 -10.40 -6.63 -1.66
N ASP A 84 -11.26 -5.67 -2.03
CA ASP A 84 -11.94 -5.61 -3.33
C ASP A 84 -11.22 -4.70 -4.36
N ALA A 85 -9.97 -4.29 -4.08
CA ALA A 85 -9.20 -3.47 -4.98
C ALA A 85 -8.44 -4.34 -6.01
N HIS A 86 -8.33 -3.86 -7.25
CA HIS A 86 -7.66 -4.56 -8.36
C HIS A 86 -6.44 -3.79 -8.89
N ASN A 87 -5.76 -3.03 -8.03
CA ASN A 87 -4.59 -2.26 -8.43
C ASN A 87 -3.38 -3.17 -8.68
N GLN A 88 -2.55 -2.82 -9.66
CA GLN A 88 -1.29 -3.52 -9.98
C GLN A 88 -0.08 -2.78 -9.40
N GLU A 89 -0.34 -1.77 -8.58
CA GLU A 89 0.64 -0.89 -7.96
C GLU A 89 0.52 -0.96 -6.44
N PHE A 90 1.66 -0.71 -5.80
CA PHE A 90 1.73 -0.43 -4.37
C PHE A 90 1.23 0.98 -4.06
#